data_AF-A0A2T3GBB9-F1
#
_entry.id   AF-A0A2T3GBB9-F1
#
_cell.length_a   1.000
_cell.length_b   1.000
_cell.length_c   1.000
_cell.angle_alpha   90.00
_cell.angle_beta   90.00
_cell.angle_gamma   90.00
#
_symmetry.space_group_name_H-M   'P 1'
#
loop_
_entity.id
_entity.type
_entity.pdbx_description
1 polymer ?
#
loop_
_entity_poly.entity_id
_entity_poly.type
_entity_poly.pdbx_seq_one_letter_code
_entity_poly.pdbx_strand_id
1 'polypeptide(L)'
;MNRKQYIAKDGTPITDDMVERWASEAEHGFTNSTLTREADPFPPSRVDMRAHTIRIPDELWRLVEAAASAKHVTPSEYTRQALGDSLAQSGLTREQKVAIYAQTHGLTQDEAVNALIDKALA
;
A
#
# COMPACT_ATOMS: atom_id res chain seq x y z
N MET A 1 16.81 29.71 -29.60
CA MET A 1 16.40 28.57 -28.73
C MET A 1 14.90 28.40 -28.87
N ASN A 2 14.43 27.25 -29.34
CA ASN A 2 12.98 26.97 -29.45
C ASN A 2 12.42 26.75 -28.03
N ARG A 3 11.62 27.70 -27.50
CA ARG A 3 10.90 27.48 -26.24
C ARG A 3 9.92 26.33 -26.46
N LYS A 4 10.05 25.26 -25.67
CA LYS A 4 9.08 24.17 -25.67
C LYS A 4 7.75 24.74 -25.18
N GLN A 5 6.71 24.64 -26.00
CA GLN A 5 5.35 25.05 -25.65
C GLN A 5 4.68 23.91 -24.88
N TYR A 6 4.27 24.18 -23.64
CA TYR A 6 3.56 23.20 -22.83
C TYR A 6 2.05 23.30 -23.11
N ILE A 7 1.41 22.17 -23.34
CA ILE A 7 -0.01 22.08 -23.68
C ILE A 7 -0.70 21.20 -22.63
N ALA A 8 -1.79 21.70 -22.06
CA ALA A 8 -2.63 20.93 -21.15
C ALA A 8 -3.36 19.80 -21.89
N LYS A 9 -3.93 18.84 -21.13
CA LYS A 9 -4.60 17.66 -21.69
C LYS A 9 -5.78 18.00 -22.62
N ASP A 10 -6.39 19.17 -22.43
CA ASP A 10 -7.50 19.68 -23.24
C ASP A 10 -7.04 20.50 -24.47
N GLY A 11 -5.74 20.64 -24.68
CA GLY A 11 -5.17 21.44 -25.78
C GLY A 11 -4.86 22.89 -25.43
N THR A 12 -5.17 23.34 -24.20
CA THR A 12 -4.91 24.73 -23.77
C THR A 12 -3.40 24.98 -23.62
N PRO A 13 -2.83 26.01 -24.27
CA PRO A 13 -1.44 26.38 -24.05
C PRO A 13 -1.19 26.88 -22.63
N ILE A 14 -0.18 26.33 -21.98
CA ILE A 14 0.28 26.77 -20.67
C ILE A 14 1.26 27.92 -20.87
N THR A 15 0.90 29.11 -20.40
CA THR A 15 1.72 30.32 -20.49
C THR A 15 2.56 30.53 -19.22
N ASP A 16 3.62 31.33 -19.33
CA ASP A 16 4.47 31.68 -18.19
C ASP A 16 3.66 32.37 -17.07
N ASP A 17 2.69 33.22 -17.42
CA ASP A 17 1.78 33.87 -16.45
C ASP A 17 0.89 32.87 -15.70
N MET A 18 0.47 31.80 -16.36
CA MET A 18 -0.30 30.73 -15.70
C MET A 18 0.58 29.98 -14.70
N VAL A 19 1.83 29.71 -15.06
CA VAL A 19 2.82 29.07 -14.17
C VAL A 19 3.10 29.93 -12.95
N GLU A 20 3.34 31.22 -13.14
CA GLU A 20 3.61 32.17 -12.05
C GLU A 20 2.43 32.24 -11.07
N ARG A 21 1.21 32.30 -11.62
CA ARG A 21 -0.01 32.31 -10.79
C ARG A 21 -0.15 31.02 -9.98
N TRP A 22 0.07 29.86 -10.58
CA TRP A 22 -0.02 28.59 -9.85
C TRP A 22 1.06 28.46 -8.77
N ALA A 23 2.28 28.93 -9.04
CA ALA A 23 3.34 28.98 -8.04
C ALA A 23 2.92 29.84 -6.83
N SER A 24 2.41 31.04 -7.09
CA SER A 24 1.86 31.92 -6.06
C SER A 24 0.70 31.27 -5.28
N GLU A 25 -0.24 30.61 -5.98
CA GLU A 25 -1.35 29.92 -5.32
C GLU A 25 -0.88 28.79 -4.39
N ALA A 26 0.17 28.06 -4.77
CA ALA A 26 0.78 27.03 -3.95
C ALA A 26 1.48 27.61 -2.70
N GLU A 27 2.21 28.72 -2.83
CA GLU A 27 2.86 29.41 -1.72
C GLU A 27 1.86 29.97 -0.70
N HIS A 28 0.71 30.47 -1.17
CA HIS A 28 -0.35 31.03 -0.32
C HIS A 28 -1.37 29.98 0.14
N GLY A 29 -1.12 28.70 -0.14
CA GLY A 29 -1.94 27.59 0.34
C GLY A 29 -3.37 27.57 -0.22
N PHE A 30 -3.57 28.03 -1.45
CA PHE A 30 -4.86 28.02 -2.15
C PHE A 30 -6.00 28.66 -1.34
N THR A 31 -5.80 29.88 -0.83
CA THR A 31 -6.67 30.57 0.14
C THR A 31 -8.16 30.66 -0.25
N ASN A 32 -8.48 30.63 -1.55
CA ASN A 32 -9.85 30.69 -2.07
C ASN A 32 -10.40 29.33 -2.55
N SER A 33 -9.74 28.23 -2.18
CA SER A 33 -10.14 26.87 -2.58
C SER A 33 -10.52 26.02 -1.38
N THR A 34 -11.57 25.21 -1.52
CA THR A 34 -11.88 24.16 -0.56
C THR A 34 -11.17 22.89 -0.98
N LEU A 35 -10.10 22.53 -0.26
CA LEU A 35 -9.40 21.27 -0.47
C LEU A 35 -10.12 20.15 0.29
N THR A 36 -10.74 19.23 -0.43
CA THR A 36 -11.28 18.00 0.15
C THR A 36 -10.32 16.86 -0.12
N ARG A 37 -9.89 16.18 0.95
CA ARG A 37 -9.11 14.95 0.82
C ARG A 37 -10.03 13.84 0.30
N GLU A 38 -9.72 13.27 -0.85
CA GLU A 38 -10.38 12.04 -1.31
C GLU A 38 -10.07 10.90 -0.34
N ALA A 39 -11.03 10.00 -0.15
CA ALA A 39 -10.78 8.79 0.63
C ALA A 39 -9.64 8.02 -0.04
N ASP A 40 -8.67 7.56 0.75
CA ASP A 40 -7.54 6.80 0.23
C ASP A 40 -8.11 5.60 -0.58
N PRO A 41 -7.69 5.41 -1.85
CA PRO A 41 -8.29 4.40 -2.74
C PRO A 41 -8.10 2.97 -2.24
N PHE A 42 -7.19 2.80 -1.28
CA PHE A 42 -7.01 1.60 -0.51
C PHE A 42 -7.36 1.93 0.95
N PRO A 43 -8.54 1.53 1.45
CA PRO A 43 -8.83 1.71 2.86
C PRO A 43 -7.73 1.02 3.67
N PRO A 44 -7.18 1.65 4.71
CA PRO A 44 -6.27 0.96 5.61
C PRO A 44 -7.00 -0.30 6.07
N SER A 45 -6.36 -1.46 5.86
CA SER A 45 -6.89 -2.75 6.25
C SER A 45 -7.44 -2.62 7.68
N ARG A 46 -8.76 -2.67 7.84
CA ARG A 46 -9.49 -2.54 9.12
C ARG A 46 -9.29 -3.74 10.04
N VAL A 47 -8.15 -4.42 9.92
CA VAL A 47 -7.76 -5.53 10.76
C VAL A 47 -7.11 -4.94 12.00
N ASP A 48 -7.43 -5.47 13.18
CA ASP A 48 -6.73 -5.07 14.41
C ASP A 48 -5.25 -5.48 14.31
N MET A 49 -4.36 -4.50 14.16
CA MET A 49 -2.92 -4.72 13.95
C MET A 49 -2.18 -4.41 15.25
N ARG A 50 -1.39 -5.38 15.73
CA ARG A 50 -0.51 -5.20 16.89
C ARG A 50 0.95 -5.23 16.46
N ALA A 51 1.77 -4.38 17.08
CA ALA A 51 3.20 -4.37 16.84
C ALA A 51 3.85 -5.63 17.43
N HIS A 52 4.51 -6.42 16.59
CA HIS A 52 5.33 -7.56 17.00
C HIS A 52 6.80 -7.21 16.77
N THR A 53 7.64 -7.36 17.79
CA THR A 53 9.08 -7.05 17.68
C THR A 53 9.86 -8.29 17.27
N ILE A 54 10.60 -8.20 16.16
CA ILE A 54 11.53 -9.22 15.68
C ILE A 54 12.91 -8.59 15.48
N ARG A 55 13.98 -9.35 15.72
CA ARG A 55 15.35 -8.89 15.42
C ARG A 55 15.67 -9.17 13.95
N ILE A 56 16.18 -8.17 13.25
CA ILE A 56 16.56 -8.24 11.84
C ILE A 56 17.95 -7.61 11.64
N PRO A 57 18.77 -8.14 10.72
CA PRO A 57 20.02 -7.48 10.34
C PRO A 57 19.75 -6.07 9.77
N ASP A 58 20.61 -5.10 10.12
CA ASP A 58 20.46 -3.70 9.67
C ASP A 58 20.50 -3.57 8.15
N GLU A 59 21.42 -4.29 7.50
CA GLU A 59 21.53 -4.32 6.04
C GLU A 59 20.24 -4.83 5.38
N LEU A 60 19.61 -5.86 5.96
CA LEU A 60 18.33 -6.37 5.46
C LEU A 60 17.22 -5.32 5.60
N TRP A 61 17.18 -4.60 6.71
CA TRP A 61 16.18 -3.55 6.91
C TRP A 61 16.34 -2.42 5.89
N ARG A 62 17.57 -2.00 5.59
CA ARG A 62 17.82 -1.00 4.54
C ARG A 62 17.36 -1.47 3.15
N LEU A 63 17.52 -2.74 2.82
CA LEU A 63 16.99 -3.32 1.58
C LEU A 63 15.46 -3.31 1.55
N VAL A 64 14.81 -3.59 2.69
CA VAL A 64 13.35 -3.48 2.85
C VAL A 64 12.87 -2.05 2.62
N GLU A 65 13.53 -1.05 3.19
CA GLU A 65 13.19 0.36 2.99
C GLU A 65 13.34 0.79 1.53
N ALA A 66 14.43 0.39 0.87
CA ALA A 66 14.66 0.68 -0.54
C ALA A 66 13.59 0.04 -1.44
N ALA A 67 13.24 -1.23 -1.18
CA ALA A 67 12.22 -1.94 -1.93
C ALA A 67 10.81 -1.36 -1.71
N ALA A 68 10.49 -0.97 -0.48
CA ALA A 68 9.23 -0.30 -0.14
C ALA A 68 9.11 1.04 -0.86
N SER A 69 10.18 1.83 -0.87
CA SER A 69 10.26 3.11 -1.59
C SER A 69 10.04 2.93 -3.10
N ALA A 70 10.72 1.96 -3.73
CA ALA A 70 10.56 1.66 -5.16
C ALA A 70 9.14 1.20 -5.53
N LYS A 71 8.41 0.58 -4.59
CA LYS A 71 7.02 0.16 -4.76
C LYS A 71 5.99 1.20 -4.29
N HIS A 72 6.43 2.38 -3.84
CA HIS A 72 5.57 3.43 -3.29
C HIS A 72 4.67 2.95 -2.13
N VAL A 73 5.20 2.08 -1.27
CA VAL A 73 4.52 1.60 -0.05
C VAL A 73 5.38 1.85 1.19
N THR A 74 4.80 1.72 2.39
CA THR A 74 5.58 1.84 3.64
C THR A 74 6.42 0.59 3.90
N PRO A 75 7.54 0.68 4.64
CA PRO A 75 8.30 -0.51 5.06
C PRO A 75 7.45 -1.55 5.80
N SER A 76 6.48 -1.10 6.60
CA SER A 76 5.53 -1.98 7.32
C SER A 76 4.59 -2.73 6.36
N GLU A 77 4.01 -2.03 5.37
CA GLU A 77 3.20 -2.66 4.33
C GLU A 77 4.01 -3.66 3.53
N TYR A 78 5.19 -3.25 3.05
CA TYR A 78 6.08 -4.13 2.30
C TYR A 78 6.43 -5.39 3.09
N THR A 79 6.81 -5.24 4.36
CA THR A 79 7.16 -6.36 5.24
C THR A 79 5.98 -7.32 5.39
N ARG A 80 4.76 -6.82 5.57
CA ARG A 80 3.57 -7.68 5.64
C ARG A 80 3.29 -8.44 4.36
N GLN A 81 3.40 -7.77 3.21
CA GLN A 81 3.23 -8.43 1.92
C GLN A 81 4.27 -9.55 1.75
N ALA A 82 5.55 -9.25 2.02
CA ALA A 82 6.62 -10.23 1.94
C ALA A 82 6.41 -11.43 2.89
N LEU A 83 5.96 -11.18 4.13
CA LEU A 83 5.62 -12.25 5.09
C LEU A 83 4.43 -13.09 4.61
N GLY A 84 3.39 -12.45 4.06
CA GLY A 84 2.24 -13.13 3.48
C GLY A 84 2.62 -14.03 2.31
N ASP A 85 3.42 -13.51 1.38
CA ASP A 85 3.93 -14.23 0.21
C ASP A 85 4.81 -15.41 0.64
N SER A 86 5.73 -15.18 1.58
CA SER A 86 6.59 -16.22 2.14
C SER A 86 5.77 -17.32 2.82
N LEU A 87 4.71 -16.97 3.55
CA LEU A 87 3.83 -17.96 4.18
C LEU A 87 3.06 -18.77 3.14
N ALA A 88 2.58 -18.14 2.06
CA ALA A 88 1.92 -18.84 0.97
C ALA A 88 2.85 -19.86 0.27
N GLN A 89 4.12 -19.48 0.12
CA GLN A 89 5.18 -20.26 -0.56
C GLN A 89 5.98 -21.18 0.37
N SER A 90 5.66 -21.24 1.66
CA SER A 90 6.42 -21.93 2.72
C SER A 90 6.58 -23.45 2.58
N GLY A 91 6.11 -24.05 1.48
CA GLY A 91 6.14 -25.50 1.27
C GLY A 91 5.18 -26.28 2.18
N LEU A 92 4.38 -25.60 3.00
CA LEU A 92 3.39 -26.25 3.86
C LEU A 92 2.35 -26.98 3.02
N THR A 93 2.02 -28.21 3.42
CA THR A 93 0.93 -28.97 2.80
C THR A 93 -0.41 -28.27 3.07
N ARG A 94 -1.43 -28.63 2.28
CA ARG A 94 -2.78 -28.12 2.47
C ARG A 94 -3.28 -28.39 3.90
N GLU A 95 -3.02 -29.58 4.41
CA GLU A 95 -3.42 -30.01 5.75
C GLU A 95 -2.73 -29.20 6.84
N GLN A 96 -1.43 -28.91 6.68
CA GLN A 96 -0.69 -28.08 7.62
C GLN A 96 -1.21 -26.64 7.64
N LYS A 97 -1.51 -26.07 6.45
CA LYS A 97 -2.11 -24.73 6.34
C LYS A 97 -3.47 -24.66 7.02
N VAL A 98 -4.33 -25.67 6.80
CA VAL A 98 -5.64 -25.77 7.46
C VAL A 98 -5.49 -25.92 8.97
N ALA A 99 -4.57 -26.75 9.45
CA ALA A 99 -4.32 -26.96 10.88
C ALA A 99 -3.84 -25.67 11.57
N ILE A 100 -2.90 -24.94 10.95
CA ILE A 100 -2.42 -23.64 11.47
C ILE A 100 -3.57 -22.62 11.52
N TYR A 101 -4.40 -22.57 10.48
CA TYR A 101 -5.55 -21.68 10.44
C TYR A 101 -6.56 -22.03 11.54
N ALA A 102 -6.92 -23.31 11.68
CA ALA A 102 -7.82 -23.81 12.71
C ALA A 102 -7.34 -23.43 14.11
N GLN A 103 -6.06 -23.68 14.41
CA GLN A 103 -5.45 -23.32 15.70
C GLN A 103 -5.46 -21.81 15.95
N THR A 104 -5.13 -21.01 14.94
CA THR A 104 -5.04 -19.54 15.06
C THR A 104 -6.41 -18.91 15.33
N HIS A 105 -7.47 -19.49 14.77
CA HIS A 105 -8.83 -18.97 14.85
C HIS A 105 -9.72 -19.71 15.87
N GLY A 106 -9.18 -20.70 16.59
CA GLY A 106 -9.94 -21.49 17.56
C GLY A 106 -11.07 -22.32 16.92
N LEU A 107 -10.87 -22.76 15.68
CA LEU A 107 -11.84 -23.51 14.89
C LEU A 107 -11.53 -25.02 14.90
N THR A 108 -12.55 -25.83 14.64
CA THR A 108 -12.34 -27.21 14.19
C THR A 108 -11.74 -27.25 12.78
N GLN A 109 -11.23 -28.41 12.38
CA GLN A 109 -10.64 -28.58 11.05
C GLN A 109 -11.65 -28.33 9.92
N ASP A 110 -12.89 -28.79 10.08
CA ASP A 110 -13.95 -28.63 9.07
C ASP A 110 -14.40 -27.17 8.95
N GLU A 111 -14.55 -26.47 10.08
CA GLU A 111 -14.84 -25.03 10.10
C GLU A 111 -13.73 -24.21 9.44
N ALA A 112 -12.47 -24.58 9.68
CA ALA A 112 -11.32 -23.95 9.04
C ALA A 112 -11.32 -24.15 7.51
N VAL A 113 -11.64 -25.35 7.03
CA VAL A 113 -11.76 -25.62 5.59
C VAL A 113 -12.86 -24.76 4.97
N ASN A 114 -14.04 -24.72 5.58
CA ASN A 114 -15.17 -23.93 5.07
C ASN A 114 -14.83 -22.44 5.04
N ALA A 115 -14.27 -21.89 6.13
CA ALA A 115 -13.88 -20.49 6.19
C ALA A 115 -12.82 -20.10 5.13
N LEU A 116 -11.88 -21.00 4.84
CA LEU A 116 -10.88 -20.78 3.79
C LEU A 116 -11.50 -20.83 2.38
N ILE A 117 -12.50 -21.69 2.15
CA ILE A 117 -13.25 -21.73 0.89
C ILE A 117 -14.04 -20.44 0.71
N ASP A 118 -14.80 -20.02 1.72
CA ASP A 118 -15.60 -18.79 1.68
C ASP A 118 -14.71 -17.58 1.38
N LYS A 119 -13.54 -17.50 2.01
CA LYS A 119 -12.56 -16.43 1.77
C LYS A 119 -11.98 -16.45 0.36
N ALA A 120 -11.84 -17.62 -0.27
CA ALA A 120 -11.34 -17.74 -1.63
C ALA A 120 -12.40 -17.40 -2.69
N LEU A 121 -13.68 -17.43 -2.32
CA LEU A 121 -14.82 -17.15 -3.19
C LEU A 121 -15.36 -15.71 -3.06
N ALA A 122 -14.90 -14.95 -2.06
CA ALA A 122 -15.24 -13.55 -1.80
C ALA A 122 -14.34 -12.58 -2.56
#